data_AF-A0A7J8XEK4-F1
#
_entry.id   AF-A0A7J8XEK4-F1
#
_cell.length_a   1.000
_cell.length_b   1.000
_cell.length_c   1.000
_cell.angle_alpha   90.00
_cell.angle_beta   90.00
_cell.angle_gamma   90.00
#
_symmetry.space_group_name_H-M   'P 1'
#
loop_
_entity.id
_entity.type
_entity.pdbx_description
1 polymer ?
#
loop_
_entity_poly.entity_id
_entity_poly.type
_entity_poly.pdbx_seq_one_letter_code
_entity_poly.pdbx_strand_id
1 'polypeptide(L)'
;MLVGDIYGGMDYSKIGLSASTIASSFGKAISDKKELEDHRPEDISLSLLRMISYNIGQISYLNALRFGLKRIFFGGFFIRGHAYTMDTISFAVHFWSQGQAQAMFLRHEGFLGALGAFMSYEKLGLDDLMVHQLVERFPMGAPYTGGKIHGPPLGNLNEKASIVRLCHI
;
A
#
# COMPACT_ATOMS: atom_id res chain seq x y z
N MET A 1 -10.17 -22.61 -6.09
CA MET A 1 -11.34 -23.36 -5.61
C MET A 1 -12.15 -22.40 -4.75
N LEU A 2 -13.41 -22.23 -5.11
CA LEU A 2 -14.36 -21.33 -4.50
C LEU A 2 -15.24 -22.11 -3.51
N VAL A 3 -15.96 -21.40 -2.66
CA VAL A 3 -16.95 -21.99 -1.75
C VAL A 3 -18.02 -22.73 -2.56
N GLY A 4 -18.47 -22.15 -3.67
CA GLY A 4 -19.42 -22.81 -4.58
C GLY A 4 -18.90 -24.11 -5.17
N ASP A 5 -17.58 -24.24 -5.39
CA ASP A 5 -17.02 -25.51 -5.88
C ASP A 5 -17.14 -26.64 -4.83
N ILE A 6 -17.16 -26.29 -3.54
CA ILE A 6 -17.28 -27.25 -2.42
C ILE A 6 -18.76 -27.52 -2.08
N TYR A 7 -19.61 -26.50 -2.18
CA TYR A 7 -21.02 -26.55 -1.76
C TYR A 7 -22.01 -26.63 -2.94
N GLY A 8 -21.57 -27.07 -4.12
CA GLY A 8 -22.46 -27.31 -5.26
C GLY A 8 -23.13 -26.04 -5.83
N GLY A 9 -22.40 -24.92 -5.84
CA GLY A 9 -22.85 -23.62 -6.35
C GLY A 9 -23.61 -22.77 -5.33
N MET A 10 -23.84 -23.26 -4.12
CA MET A 10 -24.56 -22.54 -3.07
C MET A 10 -23.62 -21.69 -2.19
N ASP A 11 -24.18 -20.63 -1.62
CA ASP A 11 -23.54 -19.85 -0.56
C ASP A 11 -23.45 -20.67 0.73
N TYR A 12 -22.35 -20.52 1.46
CA TYR A 12 -22.22 -21.09 2.80
C TYR A 12 -22.77 -20.12 3.85
N SER A 13 -24.11 -20.09 3.92
CA SER A 13 -24.90 -19.13 4.69
C SER A 13 -24.61 -19.14 6.21
N LYS A 14 -24.19 -20.27 6.78
CA LYS A 14 -23.92 -20.40 8.23
C LYS A 14 -22.87 -19.43 8.75
N ILE A 15 -21.90 -19.08 7.92
CA ILE A 15 -20.81 -18.15 8.26
C ILE A 15 -20.73 -16.97 7.28
N GLY A 16 -21.77 -16.78 6.45
CA GLY A 16 -21.88 -15.66 5.53
C GLY A 16 -20.86 -15.65 4.38
N LEU A 17 -20.37 -16.81 3.93
CA LEU A 17 -19.47 -16.88 2.77
C LEU A 17 -20.26 -17.11 1.49
N SER A 18 -20.08 -16.23 0.51
CA SER A 18 -20.69 -16.37 -0.82
C SER A 18 -20.05 -17.49 -1.63
N ALA A 19 -20.77 -18.04 -2.60
CA ALA A 19 -20.30 -19.08 -3.50
C ALA A 19 -19.06 -18.66 -4.31
N SER A 20 -18.89 -17.35 -4.57
CA SER A 20 -17.76 -16.78 -5.30
C SER A 20 -16.52 -16.54 -4.42
N THR A 21 -16.64 -16.68 -3.09
CA THR A 21 -15.51 -16.52 -2.17
C THR A 21 -14.49 -17.63 -2.40
N ILE A 22 -13.20 -17.28 -2.38
CA ILE A 22 -12.13 -18.27 -2.49
C ILE A 22 -12.11 -19.11 -1.21
N ALA A 23 -12.32 -20.42 -1.35
CA ALA A 23 -12.21 -21.38 -0.25
C ALA A 23 -10.78 -21.94 -0.14
N SER A 24 -10.17 -22.23 -1.29
CA SER A 24 -8.77 -22.69 -1.37
C SER A 24 -8.09 -22.10 -2.60
N SER A 25 -7.07 -21.28 -2.36
CA SER A 25 -6.13 -20.83 -3.39
C SER A 25 -5.40 -22.03 -3.99
N PHE A 26 -5.24 -22.04 -5.31
CA PHE A 26 -4.67 -23.18 -6.08
C PHE A 26 -5.32 -24.56 -5.87
N GLY A 27 -6.44 -24.67 -5.14
CA GLY A 27 -7.06 -25.98 -4.88
C GLY A 27 -7.50 -26.72 -6.15
N LYS A 28 -7.86 -25.98 -7.22
CA LYS A 28 -8.19 -26.58 -8.53
C LYS A 28 -6.96 -27.10 -9.28
N ALA A 29 -5.80 -26.47 -9.09
CA ALA A 29 -4.56 -26.93 -9.72
C ALA A 29 -4.14 -28.33 -9.22
N ILE A 30 -4.51 -28.67 -7.98
CA ILE A 30 -4.26 -30.00 -7.41
C ILE A 30 -5.40 -30.97 -7.77
N SER A 31 -6.64 -30.50 -7.77
CA SER A 31 -7.82 -31.35 -7.94
C SER A 31 -8.09 -31.79 -9.38
N ASP A 32 -7.71 -30.99 -10.38
CA ASP A 32 -8.20 -31.17 -11.75
C ASP A 32 -7.44 -32.23 -12.57
N LYS A 33 -6.46 -32.96 -11.98
CA LYS A 33 -5.56 -33.90 -12.70
C LYS A 33 -4.89 -33.29 -13.95
N LYS A 34 -4.86 -31.96 -14.03
CA LYS A 34 -4.18 -31.20 -15.06
C LYS A 34 -2.76 -30.92 -14.61
N GLU A 35 -1.84 -30.91 -15.56
CA GLU A 35 -0.47 -30.50 -15.29
C GLU A 35 -0.42 -28.96 -15.14
N LEU A 36 0.62 -28.45 -14.50
CA LEU A 36 0.81 -27.00 -14.36
C LEU A 36 0.89 -26.29 -15.73
N GLU A 37 1.37 -27.00 -16.76
CA GLU A 37 1.49 -26.53 -18.14
C GLU A 37 0.13 -26.35 -18.84
N ASP A 38 -0.92 -27.03 -18.36
CA ASP A 38 -2.27 -26.89 -18.90
C ASP A 38 -2.96 -25.60 -18.43
N HIS A 39 -2.40 -24.96 -17.40
CA HIS A 39 -2.91 -23.71 -16.86
C HIS A 39 -2.26 -22.52 -17.57
N ARG A 40 -3.10 -21.56 -17.94
CA ARG A 40 -2.61 -20.31 -18.52
C ARG A 40 -1.74 -19.57 -17.50
N PRO A 41 -0.57 -19.05 -17.90
CA PRO A 41 0.32 -18.35 -16.99
C PRO A 41 -0.32 -17.09 -16.39
N GLU A 42 -1.26 -16.46 -17.11
CA GLU A 42 -2.03 -15.31 -16.59
C GLU A 42 -2.91 -15.71 -15.39
N ASP A 43 -3.55 -16.88 -15.45
CA ASP A 43 -4.44 -17.37 -14.40
C ASP A 43 -3.65 -17.75 -13.14
N ILE A 44 -2.46 -18.35 -13.32
CA ILE A 44 -1.53 -18.65 -12.22
C ILE A 44 -1.10 -17.36 -11.52
N SER A 45 -0.64 -16.38 -12.31
CA SER A 45 -0.14 -15.10 -11.81
C SER A 45 -1.22 -14.32 -11.07
N LEU A 46 -2.43 -14.26 -11.63
CA LEU A 46 -3.58 -13.61 -11.01
C LEU A 46 -4.02 -14.30 -9.72
N SER A 47 -4.03 -15.64 -9.72
CA SER A 47 -4.36 -16.43 -8.53
C SER A 47 -3.35 -16.21 -7.41
N LEU A 48 -2.05 -16.12 -7.74
CA LEU A 48 -1.00 -15.80 -6.78
C LEU A 48 -1.15 -14.39 -6.23
N LEU A 49 -1.35 -13.39 -7.10
CA LEU A 49 -1.54 -11.99 -6.69
C LEU A 49 -2.75 -11.85 -5.75
N ARG A 50 -3.88 -12.48 -6.08
CA ARG A 50 -5.07 -12.52 -5.22
C ARG A 50 -4.80 -13.21 -3.90
N MET A 51 -4.13 -14.37 -3.91
CA MET A 51 -3.79 -15.10 -2.68
C MET A 51 -2.99 -14.21 -1.72
N ILE A 52 -1.90 -13.61 -2.20
CA ILE A 52 -1.05 -12.78 -1.35
C ILE A 52 -1.80 -11.54 -0.86
N SER A 53 -2.51 -10.84 -1.76
CA SER A 53 -3.26 -9.62 -1.41
C SER A 53 -4.38 -9.89 -0.41
N TYR A 54 -5.13 -10.98 -0.55
CA TYR A 54 -6.18 -11.36 0.41
C TYR A 54 -5.62 -11.74 1.78
N ASN A 55 -4.51 -12.50 1.81
CA ASN A 55 -3.84 -12.82 3.08
C ASN A 55 -3.34 -11.57 3.80
N ILE A 56 -2.72 -10.63 3.07
CA ILE A 56 -2.30 -9.34 3.61
C ILE A 56 -3.48 -8.62 4.23
N GLY A 57 -4.58 -8.44 3.49
CA GLY A 57 -5.76 -7.73 3.99
C GLY A 57 -6.38 -8.37 5.24
N GLN A 58 -6.45 -9.71 5.29
CA GLN A 58 -6.98 -10.44 6.45
C GLN A 58 -6.09 -10.27 7.69
N ILE A 59 -4.77 -10.48 7.56
CA ILE A 59 -3.83 -10.33 8.68
C ILE A 59 -3.82 -8.89 9.18
N SER A 60 -3.83 -7.91 8.28
CA SER A 60 -3.90 -6.50 8.65
C SER A 60 -5.17 -6.18 9.42
N TYR A 61 -6.32 -6.70 8.99
CA TYR A 61 -7.57 -6.51 9.72
C TYR A 61 -7.55 -7.19 11.10
N LEU A 62 -7.08 -8.43 11.21
CA LEU A 62 -7.00 -9.12 12.50
C LEU A 62 -6.12 -8.36 13.51
N ASN A 63 -5.01 -7.80 13.04
CA ASN A 63 -4.17 -6.91 13.85
C ASN A 63 -4.89 -5.62 14.22
N ALA A 64 -5.56 -4.97 13.27
CA ALA A 64 -6.33 -3.76 13.53
C ALA A 64 -7.44 -4.01 14.57
N LEU A 65 -8.16 -5.13 14.46
CA LEU A 65 -9.18 -5.57 15.40
C LEU A 65 -8.60 -5.75 16.81
N ARG A 66 -7.41 -6.35 16.93
CA ARG A 66 -6.74 -6.56 18.23
C ARG A 66 -6.45 -5.25 18.95
N PHE A 67 -6.14 -4.18 18.22
CA PHE A 67 -5.81 -2.86 18.77
C PHE A 67 -6.94 -1.82 18.65
N GLY A 68 -8.14 -2.22 18.20
CA GLY A 68 -9.28 -1.32 18.03
C GLY A 68 -9.09 -0.23 16.97
N LEU A 69 -8.28 -0.50 15.94
CA LEU A 69 -7.96 0.44 14.87
C LEU A 69 -8.97 0.33 13.72
N LYS A 70 -9.45 1.48 13.24
CA LYS A 70 -10.39 1.56 12.10
C LYS A 70 -9.74 1.88 10.76
N ARG A 71 -8.50 2.39 10.78
CA ARG A 71 -7.77 2.82 9.58
C ARG A 71 -6.47 2.06 9.49
N ILE A 72 -6.25 1.41 8.36
CA ILE A 72 -5.08 0.60 8.09
C ILE A 72 -4.34 1.24 6.93
N PHE A 73 -3.12 1.73 7.16
CA PHE A 73 -2.28 2.29 6.11
C PHE A 73 -1.39 1.21 5.52
N PHE A 74 -1.50 1.00 4.22
CA PHE A 74 -0.63 0.09 3.48
C PHE A 74 0.51 0.89 2.82
N GLY A 75 1.75 0.51 3.16
CA GLY A 75 2.97 1.09 2.62
C GLY A 75 3.88 0.04 1.98
N GLY A 76 4.96 0.48 1.34
CA GLY A 76 5.94 -0.38 0.70
C GLY A 76 5.77 -0.53 -0.81
N PHE A 77 6.63 -1.35 -1.42
CA PHE A 77 6.77 -1.48 -2.88
C PHE A 77 5.99 -2.64 -3.50
N PHE A 78 5.09 -3.29 -2.77
CA PHE A 78 4.22 -4.34 -3.30
C PHE A 78 3.06 -3.77 -4.14
N ILE A 79 2.47 -2.65 -3.67
CA ILE A 79 1.28 -2.07 -4.27
C ILE A 79 1.64 -1.26 -5.52
N ARG A 80 2.65 -0.37 -5.43
CA ARG A 80 3.16 0.50 -6.50
C ARG A 80 2.06 1.29 -7.23
N GLY A 81 0.99 1.66 -6.53
CA GLY A 81 -0.19 2.28 -7.13
C GLY A 81 -0.96 1.39 -8.13
N HIS A 82 -0.76 0.07 -8.09
CA HIS A 82 -1.49 -0.86 -8.96
C HIS A 82 -2.94 -1.00 -8.48
N ALA A 83 -3.87 -0.40 -9.24
CA ALA A 83 -5.29 -0.30 -8.88
C ALA A 83 -5.90 -1.65 -8.49
N TYR A 84 -5.62 -2.71 -9.25
CA TYR A 84 -6.14 -4.04 -8.94
C TYR A 84 -5.70 -4.57 -7.57
N THR A 85 -4.44 -4.33 -7.19
CA THR A 85 -3.90 -4.76 -5.90
C THR A 85 -4.53 -3.96 -4.76
N MET A 86 -4.66 -2.65 -4.95
CA MET A 86 -5.32 -1.75 -4.01
C MET A 86 -6.79 -2.15 -3.79
N ASP A 87 -7.52 -2.43 -4.86
CA ASP A 87 -8.91 -2.86 -4.81
C ASP A 87 -9.06 -4.22 -4.11
N THR A 88 -8.16 -5.17 -4.42
CA THR A 88 -8.18 -6.50 -3.80
C THR A 88 -7.96 -6.42 -2.29
N ILE A 89 -6.98 -5.63 -1.84
CA ILE A 89 -6.72 -5.42 -0.40
C ILE A 89 -7.89 -4.69 0.26
N SER A 90 -8.42 -3.64 -0.40
CA SER A 90 -9.55 -2.87 0.11
C SER A 90 -10.80 -3.72 0.30
N PHE A 91 -11.11 -4.55 -0.71
CA PHE A 91 -12.19 -5.52 -0.64
C PHE A 91 -11.99 -6.49 0.53
N ALA A 92 -10.78 -7.03 0.71
CA ALA A 92 -10.47 -7.95 1.80
C ALA A 92 -10.73 -7.32 3.18
N VAL A 93 -10.21 -6.11 3.40
CA VAL A 93 -10.37 -5.39 4.66
C VAL A 93 -11.85 -5.06 4.90
N HIS A 94 -12.56 -4.58 3.88
CA HIS A 94 -13.98 -4.27 3.98
C HIS A 94 -14.82 -5.52 4.30
N PHE A 95 -14.54 -6.63 3.60
CA PHE A 95 -15.21 -7.91 3.78
C PHE A 95 -15.06 -8.44 5.21
N TRP A 96 -13.84 -8.56 5.72
CA TRP A 96 -13.60 -9.11 7.06
C TRP A 96 -14.02 -8.17 8.19
N SER A 97 -14.01 -6.86 7.94
CA SER A 97 -14.43 -5.85 8.93
C SER A 97 -15.92 -5.52 8.90
N GLN A 98 -16.69 -6.08 7.96
CA GLN A 98 -18.08 -5.67 7.71
C GLN A 98 -18.21 -4.14 7.54
N GLY A 99 -17.23 -3.53 6.88
CA GLY A 99 -17.15 -2.09 6.65
C GLY A 99 -16.71 -1.23 7.83
N GLN A 100 -16.33 -1.83 8.96
CA GLN A 100 -15.85 -1.06 10.14
C GLN A 100 -14.41 -0.58 10.01
N ALA A 101 -13.61 -1.19 9.12
CA ALA A 101 -12.23 -0.81 8.86
C ALA A 101 -12.04 -0.38 7.40
N GLN A 102 -11.13 0.57 7.20
CA GLN A 102 -10.80 1.12 5.89
C GLN A 102 -9.32 0.94 5.58
N ALA A 103 -9.04 0.40 4.39
CA ALA A 103 -7.71 0.37 3.80
C ALA A 103 -7.36 1.75 3.22
N MET A 104 -6.19 2.28 3.58
CA MET A 104 -5.67 3.56 3.14
C MET A 104 -4.34 3.34 2.41
N PHE A 105 -4.14 4.07 1.32
CA PHE A 105 -2.93 3.97 0.49
C PHE A 105 -2.21 5.31 0.42
N LEU A 106 -0.89 5.27 0.25
CA LEU A 106 -0.06 6.47 0.17
C LEU A 106 0.49 6.64 -1.25
N ARG A 107 0.48 7.87 -1.77
CA ARG A 107 1.09 8.19 -3.08
C ARG A 107 2.59 7.89 -3.13
N HIS A 108 3.28 8.06 -2.01
CA HIS A 108 4.72 7.81 -1.85
C HIS A 108 4.99 6.65 -0.88
N GLU A 109 4.19 5.58 -0.98
CA GLU A 109 4.23 4.39 -0.12
C GLU A 109 5.60 3.72 -0.01
N GLY A 110 6.42 3.77 -1.05
CA GLY A 110 7.75 3.13 -1.10
C GLY A 110 8.87 3.91 -0.41
N PHE A 111 8.67 5.18 -0.07
CA PHE A 111 9.75 6.08 0.35
C PHE A 111 9.72 6.45 1.83
N LEU A 112 8.76 5.92 2.60
CA LEU A 112 8.59 6.26 4.02
C LEU A 112 9.83 5.97 4.86
N GLY A 113 10.55 4.87 4.55
CA GLY A 113 11.80 4.53 5.24
C GLY A 113 12.92 5.54 4.98
N ALA A 114 13.12 5.93 3.72
CA ALA A 114 14.12 6.93 3.35
C ALA A 114 13.78 8.31 3.91
N LEU A 115 12.50 8.70 3.87
CA LEU A 115 12.02 9.95 4.47
C LEU A 115 12.24 9.97 5.99
N GLY A 116 11.96 8.86 6.67
CA GLY A 116 12.21 8.72 8.10
C GLY A 116 13.70 8.85 8.45
N ALA A 117 14.59 8.24 7.66
CA ALA A 117 16.04 8.37 7.84
C ALA A 117 16.50 9.82 7.63
N PHE A 118 16.03 10.49 6.58
CA PHE A 118 16.33 11.89 6.28
C PHE A 118 15.88 12.82 7.42
N MET A 119 14.66 12.68 7.92
CA MET A 119 14.14 13.50 9.03
C MET A 119 14.85 13.22 10.36
N SER A 120 15.35 11.99 10.55
CA SER A 120 16.10 11.64 11.76
C SER A 120 17.48 12.30 11.78
N TYR A 121 18.09 12.49 10.61
CA TYR A 121 19.38 13.18 10.47
C TYR A 121 19.33 14.64 10.98
N GLU A 122 18.28 15.40 10.65
CA GLU A 122 18.08 16.77 11.16
C GLU A 122 17.94 16.81 12.69
N LYS A 123 17.27 15.81 13.29
CA LYS A 123 17.08 15.75 14.76
C LYS A 123 18.34 15.42 15.55
N LEU A 124 19.38 14.88 14.91
CA LEU A 124 20.65 14.55 15.55
C LEU A 124 21.58 15.75 15.73
N GLY A 125 21.14 16.97 15.39
CA GLY A 125 21.92 18.20 15.65
C GLY A 125 23.18 18.33 14.77
N LEU A 126 23.20 17.65 13.62
CA LEU A 126 24.27 17.76 12.62
C LEU A 126 24.07 18.94 11.65
N ASP A 127 23.14 19.85 11.95
CA ASP A 127 22.90 21.08 11.17
C ASP A 127 24.19 21.91 11.00
N ASP A 128 25.08 21.90 12.01
CA ASP A 128 26.34 22.68 11.96
C ASP A 128 27.45 21.98 11.15
N LEU A 129 27.36 20.67 10.92
CA LEU A 129 28.43 19.90 10.26
C LEU A 129 28.26 19.83 8.73
N MET A 130 27.06 20.07 8.19
CA MET A 130 26.74 19.72 6.80
C MET A 130 26.12 20.78 5.90
N VAL A 131 25.93 22.01 6.38
CA VAL A 131 25.70 23.16 5.48
C VAL A 131 26.85 23.28 4.46
N HIS A 132 28.07 22.84 4.81
CA HIS A 132 29.22 22.82 3.90
C HIS A 132 29.32 21.58 2.99
N GLN A 133 28.90 20.38 3.41
CA GLN A 133 29.13 19.15 2.62
C GLN A 133 27.99 18.79 1.66
N LEU A 134 26.74 19.16 1.94
CA LEU A 134 25.62 18.85 1.03
C LEU A 134 25.60 19.81 -0.17
N VAL A 135 26.01 21.07 0.03
CA VAL A 135 26.16 22.06 -1.05
C VAL A 135 27.30 21.67 -2.01
N GLU A 136 28.36 21.03 -1.53
CA GLU A 136 29.50 20.62 -2.36
C GLU A 136 29.23 19.38 -3.24
N ARG A 137 28.27 18.51 -2.89
CA ARG A 137 28.08 17.21 -3.57
C ARG A 137 27.03 17.17 -4.66
N PHE A 138 26.32 18.27 -4.90
CA PHE A 138 25.61 18.47 -6.17
C PHE A 138 26.51 19.27 -7.10
N PRO A 139 27.20 18.66 -8.08
CA PRO A 139 27.61 19.42 -9.24
C PRO A 139 26.29 19.86 -9.91
N MET A 140 25.88 21.10 -9.64
CA MET A 140 24.88 21.82 -10.42
C MET A 140 25.46 21.99 -11.83
N GLY A 141 25.36 20.92 -12.60
CA GLY A 141 25.91 20.74 -13.94
C GLY A 141 24.84 20.20 -14.87
N ALA A 142 23.66 20.83 -14.88
CA ALA A 142 22.76 20.81 -16.02
C ALA A 142 21.90 22.09 -15.98
N PRO A 143 21.97 22.96 -17.00
CA PRO A 143 21.30 24.25 -16.98
C PRO A 143 19.83 24.08 -17.42
N TYR A 144 18.90 24.28 -16.49
CA TYR A 144 17.51 24.56 -16.86
C TYR A 144 17.10 25.88 -16.23
N THR A 145 17.21 26.92 -17.07
CA THR A 145 16.49 28.21 -17.03
C THR A 145 16.55 28.99 -15.71
N GLY A 146 17.42 30.00 -15.71
CA GLY A 146 17.58 30.96 -14.63
C GLY A 146 16.32 31.76 -14.31
N GLY A 147 16.03 31.84 -13.01
CA GLY A 147 15.25 32.90 -12.39
C GLY A 147 15.98 33.35 -11.13
N LYS A 148 16.07 34.66 -10.88
CA LYS A 148 16.62 35.20 -9.64
C LYS A 148 15.70 34.81 -8.48
N ILE A 149 16.25 34.17 -7.45
CA ILE A 149 15.54 33.88 -6.21
C ILE A 149 15.31 35.22 -5.50
N HIS A 150 14.06 35.63 -5.36
CA HIS A 150 13.65 36.74 -4.50
C HIS A 150 12.79 36.21 -3.36
N GLY A 151 13.28 36.39 -2.14
CA GLY A 151 12.58 36.05 -0.91
C GLY A 151 13.56 35.84 0.26
N PRO A 152 13.20 36.22 1.49
CA PRO A 152 14.01 35.90 2.66
C PRO A 152 14.10 34.37 2.85
N PRO A 153 15.16 33.87 3.50
CA PRO A 153 15.32 32.45 3.80
C PRO A 153 14.15 31.95 4.64
N LEU A 154 13.60 30.80 4.25
CA LEU A 154 12.43 30.18 4.89
C LEU A 154 12.76 29.78 6.33
N GLY A 155 12.06 30.36 7.30
CA GLY A 155 12.21 30.07 8.72
C GLY A 155 11.04 29.28 9.29
N ASN A 156 11.35 28.14 9.93
CA ASN A 156 10.49 27.31 10.78
C ASN A 156 9.17 26.72 10.20
N LEU A 157 8.94 25.44 10.56
CA LEU A 157 7.81 24.60 10.15
C LEU A 157 6.41 25.11 10.59
N ASN A 158 6.32 26.14 11.42
CA ASN A 158 5.02 26.68 11.85
C ASN A 158 4.32 27.50 10.75
N GLU A 159 5.09 28.04 9.78
CA GLU A 159 4.51 28.72 8.61
C GLU A 159 3.89 27.74 7.59
N LYS A 160 4.27 26.45 7.65
CA LYS A 160 3.75 25.40 6.75
C LYS A 160 2.29 25.05 6.99
N ALA A 161 1.76 25.24 8.20
CA ALA A 161 0.38 24.89 8.53
C ALA A 161 -0.67 25.82 7.86
N SER A 162 -0.28 27.03 7.49
CA SER A 162 -1.16 28.02 6.87
C SER A 162 -1.30 27.84 5.36
N ILE A 163 -0.29 27.30 4.68
CA ILE A 163 -0.28 27.14 3.20
C ILE A 163 -1.16 25.97 2.75
N VAL A 164 -1.38 24.95 3.59
CA VAL A 164 -2.21 23.79 3.23
C VAL A 164 -3.72 24.10 3.27
N ARG A 165 -4.14 25.22 3.87
CA ARG A 165 -5.57 25.61 3.92
C ARG A 165 -6.08 26.32 2.66
N LEU A 166 -5.26 26.54 1.63
CA LEU A 166 -5.68 27.27 0.43
C LEU A 166 -5.92 26.43 -0.83
N CYS A 167 -5.80 25.09 -0.76
CA CYS A 167 -6.31 24.21 -1.82
C CYS A 167 -7.71 23.70 -1.48
N HIS A 168 -8.66 24.62 -1.44
CA HIS A 168 -10.06 24.35 -1.74
C HIS A 168 -10.45 25.30 -2.88
N ILE A 169 -10.51 24.75 -4.09
CA ILE A 169 -11.47 24.97 -5.19
C ILE A 169 -11.27 23.79 -6.13
#